data_AF-A0A1C4EYR4-F1
#
_entry.id   AF-A0A1C4EYR4-F1
#
_cell.length_a   1.000
_cell.length_b   1.000
_cell.length_c   1.000
_cell.angle_alpha   90.00
_cell.angle_beta   90.00
_cell.angle_gamma   90.00
#
_symmetry.space_group_name_H-M   'P 1'
#
loop_
_entity.id
_entity.type
_entity.pdbx_description
1 polymer ?
#
loop_
_entity_poly.entity_id
_entity_poly.type
_entity_poly.pdbx_seq_one_letter_code
_entity_poly.pdbx_strand_id
1 'polypeptide(L)'
;MADFSSLMGIDSTTLRTLIMAYSAYAAYLEADETGENQQAATAYLYAAAYEVLLDQEKAKVWFAKAAACYTRHNNPYGVIASICHKSINYLGYIDYLERRNTTPDMQFYQLLNLTFIGENIKTAIRQEPVGRLQIPFQWYADAINATKNITGAQQAAQLPAVWYPLLSRMNEPVMQLRQDTLRWRQQQGTVIPIAPDTIATCLTLLSIAARNGISGAHISSLLATQTDFAFLPVKIALQI
;
A
#
# COMPACT_ATOMS: atom_id res chain seq x y z
N MET A 1 -1.21 14.46 13.55
CA MET A 1 -0.80 13.57 12.46
C MET A 1 0.59 13.95 12.01
N ALA A 2 1.38 12.99 11.54
CA ALA A 2 2.79 13.20 11.22
C ALA A 2 2.97 13.58 9.75
N ASP A 3 3.77 14.61 9.49
CA ASP A 3 4.22 15.00 8.16
C ASP A 3 5.53 14.25 7.85
N PHE A 4 5.49 13.43 6.79
CA PHE A 4 6.60 12.61 6.31
C PHE A 4 7.25 13.18 5.02
N SER A 5 6.79 14.33 4.52
CA SER A 5 7.31 14.95 3.29
C SER A 5 8.80 15.25 3.35
N SER A 6 9.27 15.75 4.50
CA SER A 6 10.68 16.06 4.76
C SER A 6 11.59 14.82 4.70
N LEU A 7 11.10 13.67 5.19
CA LEU A 7 11.83 12.40 5.12
C LEU A 7 11.99 11.88 3.69
N MET A 8 11.05 12.25 2.80
CA MET A 8 11.13 12.00 1.36
C MET A 8 11.97 13.05 0.62
N GLY A 9 12.31 14.17 1.25
CA GLY A 9 12.96 15.31 0.60
C GLY A 9 12.06 15.97 -0.46
N ILE A 10 10.74 15.95 -0.26
CA ILE A 10 9.76 16.60 -1.15
C ILE A 10 9.16 17.79 -0.41
N ASP A 11 9.06 18.92 -1.08
CA ASP A 11 8.42 20.11 -0.52
C ASP A 11 6.91 19.89 -0.31
N SER A 12 6.41 20.29 0.85
CA SER A 12 5.00 20.11 1.21
C SER A 12 4.06 20.91 0.29
N THR A 13 4.50 22.07 -0.22
CA THR A 13 3.72 22.87 -1.18
C THR A 13 3.59 22.15 -2.51
N THR A 14 4.69 21.56 -2.99
CA THR A 14 4.67 20.71 -4.19
C THR A 14 3.71 19.54 -4.02
N LEU A 15 3.75 18.85 -2.88
CA LEU A 15 2.80 17.75 -2.60
C LEU A 15 1.35 18.23 -2.64
N ARG A 16 1.03 19.36 -1.99
CA ARG A 16 -0.33 19.94 -2.02
C ARG A 16 -0.79 20.25 -3.45
N THR A 17 0.08 20.84 -4.27
CA THR A 17 -0.21 21.12 -5.68
C THR A 17 -0.49 19.84 -6.46
N LEU A 18 0.33 18.79 -6.28
CA LEU A 18 0.12 17.50 -6.95
C LEU A 18 -1.18 16.82 -6.51
N ILE A 19 -1.47 16.82 -5.20
CA ILE A 19 -2.72 16.30 -4.65
C ILE A 19 -3.92 17.00 -5.30
N MET A 20 -3.91 18.33 -5.33
CA MET A 20 -4.99 19.12 -5.94
C MET A 20 -5.12 18.82 -7.43
N ALA A 21 -4.01 18.79 -8.17
CA ALA A 21 -4.03 18.51 -9.61
C ALA A 21 -4.62 17.12 -9.91
N TYR A 22 -4.14 16.07 -9.23
CA TYR A 22 -4.63 14.71 -9.45
C TYR A 22 -6.07 14.51 -8.98
N SER A 23 -6.46 15.07 -7.83
CA SER A 23 -7.84 14.93 -7.32
C SER A 23 -8.84 15.72 -8.16
N ALA A 24 -8.49 16.93 -8.64
CA ALA A 24 -9.35 17.71 -9.53
C ALA A 24 -9.49 17.04 -10.91
N TYR A 25 -8.39 16.53 -11.48
CA TYR A 25 -8.44 15.78 -12.73
C TYR A 25 -9.27 14.49 -12.59
N ALA A 26 -9.12 13.76 -11.49
CA ALA A 26 -9.94 12.58 -11.21
C ALA A 26 -11.43 12.92 -11.11
N ALA A 27 -11.78 14.02 -10.45
CA ALA A 27 -13.17 14.46 -10.33
C ALA A 27 -13.76 14.91 -11.68
N TYR A 28 -12.97 15.57 -12.53
CA TYR A 28 -13.36 15.91 -13.89
C TYR A 28 -13.66 14.64 -14.72
N LEU A 29 -12.74 13.67 -14.69
CA LEU A 29 -12.90 12.39 -15.40
C LEU A 29 -14.08 11.54 -14.87
N GLU A 30 -14.37 11.61 -13.58
CA GLU A 30 -15.50 10.89 -12.98
C GLU A 30 -16.85 11.50 -13.37
N ALA A 31 -16.89 12.83 -13.60
CA ALA A 31 -18.10 13.53 -14.02
C ALA A 31 -18.42 13.33 -15.51
N ASP A 32 -17.40 13.05 -16.32
CA ASP A 32 -17.56 12.72 -17.74
C ASP A 32 -17.90 11.22 -17.86
N GLU A 33 -19.17 10.87 -18.08
CA GLU A 33 -19.67 9.48 -18.14
C GLU A 33 -19.11 8.66 -19.33
N THR A 34 -18.05 9.14 -19.98
CA THR A 34 -17.45 8.64 -21.23
C THR A 34 -16.65 7.35 -21.09
N GLY A 35 -16.66 6.71 -19.92
CA GLY A 35 -15.96 5.44 -19.67
C GLY A 35 -14.49 5.58 -19.27
N GLU A 36 -13.97 6.80 -19.11
CA GLU A 36 -12.60 7.09 -18.62
C GLU A 36 -12.41 6.92 -17.10
N ASN A 37 -13.43 6.39 -16.42
CA ASN A 37 -13.48 6.19 -14.98
C ASN A 37 -12.31 5.34 -14.39
N GLN A 38 -11.61 4.52 -15.18
CA GLN A 38 -10.37 3.84 -14.74
C GLN A 38 -9.18 4.81 -14.60
N GLN A 39 -9.11 5.84 -15.46
CA GLN A 39 -8.11 6.90 -15.31
C GLN A 39 -8.41 7.74 -14.07
N ALA A 40 -9.70 8.02 -13.80
CA ALA A 40 -10.13 8.68 -12.57
C ALA A 40 -9.67 7.90 -11.32
N ALA A 41 -9.86 6.58 -11.30
CA ALA A 41 -9.41 5.71 -10.21
C ALA A 41 -7.88 5.82 -9.97
N THR A 42 -7.10 5.85 -11.04
CA THR A 42 -5.63 5.95 -10.98
C THR A 42 -5.20 7.34 -10.50
N ALA A 43 -5.85 8.40 -10.97
CA ALA A 43 -5.59 9.76 -10.52
C ALA A 43 -5.93 9.95 -9.04
N TYR A 44 -7.05 9.42 -8.55
CA TYR A 44 -7.37 9.41 -7.11
C TYR A 44 -6.32 8.64 -6.29
N LEU A 45 -5.80 7.52 -6.79
CA LEU A 45 -4.71 6.80 -6.11
C LEU A 45 -3.43 7.63 -6.02
N TYR A 46 -3.10 8.39 -7.06
CA TYR A 46 -1.91 9.25 -7.03
C TYR A 46 -2.10 10.38 -6.02
N ALA A 47 -3.28 11.02 -6.00
CA ALA A 47 -3.62 12.00 -4.97
C ALA A 47 -3.49 11.38 -3.57
N ALA A 48 -4.01 10.17 -3.35
CA ALA A 48 -3.89 9.45 -2.08
C ALA A 48 -2.43 9.18 -1.69
N ALA A 49 -1.61 8.72 -2.63
CA ALA A 49 -0.21 8.38 -2.39
C ALA A 49 0.68 9.61 -2.08
N TYR A 50 0.30 10.80 -2.56
CA TYR A 50 0.94 12.05 -2.13
C TYR A 50 0.38 12.55 -0.80
N GLU A 51 -0.95 12.51 -0.61
CA GLU A 51 -1.62 12.94 0.62
C GLU A 51 -1.17 12.11 1.83
N VAL A 52 -0.87 10.82 1.64
CA VAL A 52 -0.40 9.93 2.72
C VAL A 52 0.91 10.41 3.36
N LEU A 53 1.68 11.28 2.69
CA LEU A 53 2.87 11.89 3.26
C LEU A 53 2.55 13.10 4.14
N LEU A 54 1.40 13.76 3.95
CA LEU A 54 1.02 14.98 4.66
C LEU A 54 -0.06 14.73 5.72
N ASP A 55 -1.09 13.96 5.36
CA ASP A 55 -2.33 13.80 6.13
C ASP A 55 -2.96 12.42 5.80
N GLN A 56 -2.61 11.41 6.59
CA GLN A 56 -3.01 10.00 6.38
C GLN A 56 -4.52 9.75 6.45
N GLU A 57 -5.25 10.45 7.32
CA GLU A 57 -6.71 10.46 7.41
C GLU A 57 -7.35 11.05 6.15
N LYS A 58 -6.86 12.19 5.64
CA LYS A 58 -7.37 12.72 4.35
C LYS A 58 -7.04 11.78 3.19
N ALA A 59 -5.89 11.11 3.22
CA ALA A 59 -5.52 10.15 2.18
C ALA A 59 -6.56 9.03 2.05
N LYS A 60 -7.20 8.62 3.15
CA LYS A 60 -8.30 7.63 3.14
C LYS A 60 -9.45 8.05 2.26
N VAL A 61 -9.78 9.35 2.19
CA VAL A 61 -10.86 9.85 1.32
C VAL A 61 -10.55 9.58 -0.14
N TRP A 62 -9.30 9.81 -0.55
CA TRP A 62 -8.84 9.56 -1.92
C TRP A 62 -8.75 8.06 -2.21
N PHE A 63 -8.27 7.25 -1.27
CA PHE A 63 -8.30 5.79 -1.40
C PHE A 63 -9.73 5.25 -1.52
N ALA A 64 -10.69 5.78 -0.77
CA ALA A 64 -12.10 5.39 -0.85
C ALA A 64 -12.69 5.66 -2.24
N LYS A 65 -12.45 6.86 -2.79
CA LYS A 65 -12.89 7.22 -4.14
C LYS A 65 -12.27 6.33 -5.21
N ALA A 66 -10.95 6.10 -5.12
CA ALA A 66 -10.28 5.17 -6.03
C ALA A 66 -10.85 3.75 -5.96
N ALA A 67 -11.10 3.24 -4.74
CA ALA A 67 -11.72 1.93 -4.54
C ALA A 67 -13.10 1.85 -5.21
N ALA A 68 -13.95 2.87 -5.00
CA ALA A 68 -15.27 2.93 -5.63
C ALA A 68 -15.17 2.91 -7.16
N CYS A 69 -14.27 3.70 -7.76
CA CYS A 69 -14.08 3.71 -9.21
C CYS A 69 -13.58 2.34 -9.73
N TYR A 70 -12.58 1.72 -9.09
CA TYR A 70 -12.10 0.40 -9.51
C TYR A 70 -13.18 -0.69 -9.38
N THR A 71 -14.01 -0.64 -8.32
CA THR A 71 -15.13 -1.56 -8.15
C THR A 71 -16.15 -1.45 -9.28
N ARG A 72 -16.52 -0.23 -9.71
CA ARG A 72 -17.43 -0.02 -10.86
C ARG A 72 -16.90 -0.66 -12.15
N HIS A 73 -15.58 -0.81 -12.29
CA HIS A 73 -14.92 -1.42 -13.44
C HIS A 73 -14.56 -2.89 -13.27
N ASN A 74 -14.90 -3.52 -12.15
CA ASN A 74 -14.44 -4.87 -11.82
C ASN A 74 -12.91 -5.01 -11.96
N ASN A 75 -12.16 -3.96 -11.59
CA ASN A 75 -10.70 -3.97 -11.65
C ASN A 75 -10.13 -4.44 -10.31
N PRO A 76 -9.36 -5.55 -10.29
CA PRO A 76 -8.89 -6.16 -9.04
C PRO A 76 -7.94 -5.25 -8.25
N TYR A 77 -7.33 -4.25 -8.89
CA TYR A 77 -6.49 -3.27 -8.18
C TYR A 77 -7.28 -2.43 -7.16
N GLY A 78 -8.62 -2.41 -7.25
CA GLY A 78 -9.51 -1.84 -6.23
C GLY A 78 -9.32 -2.45 -4.83
N VAL A 79 -8.78 -3.67 -4.74
CA VAL A 79 -8.39 -4.29 -3.46
C VAL A 79 -7.34 -3.46 -2.72
N ILE A 80 -6.32 -2.98 -3.43
CA ILE A 80 -5.24 -2.17 -2.83
C ILE A 80 -5.81 -0.89 -2.24
N ALA A 81 -6.63 -0.17 -3.01
CA ALA A 81 -7.29 1.04 -2.56
C ALA A 81 -8.22 0.79 -1.35
N SER A 82 -8.93 -0.34 -1.36
CA SER A 82 -9.86 -0.71 -0.28
C SER A 82 -9.13 -1.00 1.04
N ILE A 83 -8.01 -1.73 0.98
CA ILE A 83 -7.14 -1.96 2.14
C ILE A 83 -6.60 -0.64 2.67
N CYS A 84 -6.11 0.25 1.80
CA CYS A 84 -5.60 1.57 2.19
C CYS A 84 -6.65 2.48 2.84
N HIS A 85 -7.93 2.35 2.47
CA HIS A 85 -9.04 3.04 3.14
C HIS A 85 -9.55 2.31 4.40
N LYS A 86 -9.04 1.10 4.72
CA LYS A 86 -9.55 0.20 5.76
C LYS A 86 -11.04 -0.17 5.60
N SER A 87 -11.51 -0.23 4.37
CA SER A 87 -12.89 -0.66 4.08
C SER A 87 -12.89 -2.04 3.45
N ILE A 88 -13.65 -2.97 4.05
CA ILE A 88 -13.90 -4.32 3.54
C ILE A 88 -15.05 -4.26 2.51
N ASN A 89 -15.07 -3.26 1.62
CA ASN A 89 -16.18 -3.06 0.68
C ASN A 89 -15.91 -3.61 -0.73
N TYR A 90 -14.72 -4.17 -1.01
CA TYR A 90 -14.49 -4.86 -2.27
C TYR A 90 -15.11 -6.28 -2.22
N LEU A 91 -16.44 -6.32 -1.99
CA LEU A 91 -17.27 -7.52 -1.91
C LEU A 91 -17.34 -8.26 -3.26
N GLY A 92 -17.09 -7.58 -4.38
CA GLY A 92 -17.06 -8.18 -5.73
C GLY A 92 -15.94 -9.20 -5.97
N TYR A 93 -15.00 -9.36 -5.03
CA TYR A 93 -13.92 -10.35 -5.16
C TYR A 93 -14.26 -11.71 -4.55
N ILE A 94 -15.32 -11.80 -3.75
CA ILE A 94 -15.79 -13.07 -3.19
C ILE A 94 -16.22 -14.01 -4.34
N ASP A 95 -16.83 -13.48 -5.40
CA ASP A 95 -17.20 -14.25 -6.61
C ASP A 95 -15.98 -14.74 -7.44
N TYR A 96 -14.79 -14.17 -7.23
CA TYR A 96 -13.55 -14.62 -7.89
C TYR A 96 -12.89 -15.81 -7.17
N LEU A 97 -13.30 -16.14 -5.93
CA LEU A 97 -12.77 -17.27 -5.16
C LEU A 97 -13.10 -18.63 -5.80
N GLU A 98 -14.14 -18.70 -6.64
CA GLU A 98 -14.59 -19.95 -7.26
C GLU A 98 -13.79 -20.36 -8.50
N ARG A 99 -12.93 -19.49 -9.05
CA ARG A 99 -12.18 -19.79 -10.29
C ARG A 99 -10.79 -20.34 -9.95
N ARG A 100 -10.60 -21.66 -10.07
CA ARG A 100 -9.35 -22.40 -9.78
C ARG A 100 -8.12 -22.05 -10.65
N ASN A 101 -8.23 -21.12 -11.61
CA ASN A 101 -7.14 -20.68 -12.49
C ASN A 101 -6.99 -19.14 -12.44
N THR A 102 -6.57 -18.60 -11.29
CA THR A 102 -6.28 -17.17 -11.15
C THR A 102 -4.85 -16.85 -11.56
N THR A 103 -4.67 -15.75 -12.29
CA THR A 103 -3.35 -15.21 -12.63
C THR A 103 -2.55 -14.86 -11.36
N PRO A 104 -1.21 -14.79 -11.42
CA PRO A 104 -0.38 -14.44 -10.25
C PRO A 104 -0.81 -13.13 -9.57
N ASP A 105 -1.13 -12.10 -10.35
CA ASP A 105 -1.62 -10.82 -9.83
C ASP A 105 -2.93 -10.98 -9.05
N MET A 106 -3.84 -11.80 -9.58
CA MET A 106 -5.08 -12.10 -8.86
C MET A 106 -4.76 -12.82 -7.55
N GLN A 107 -3.90 -13.85 -7.56
CA GLN A 107 -3.45 -14.54 -6.34
C GLN A 107 -2.85 -13.57 -5.31
N PHE A 108 -2.08 -12.57 -5.76
CA PHE A 108 -1.56 -11.50 -4.91
C PHE A 108 -2.66 -10.66 -4.26
N TYR A 109 -3.63 -10.17 -5.02
CA TYR A 109 -4.75 -9.40 -4.45
C TYR A 109 -5.62 -10.27 -3.51
N GLN A 110 -5.82 -11.56 -3.81
CA GLN A 110 -6.53 -12.46 -2.89
C GLN A 110 -5.74 -12.63 -1.59
N LEU A 111 -4.42 -12.86 -1.68
CA LEU A 111 -3.55 -13.01 -0.52
C LEU A 111 -3.64 -11.79 0.40
N LEU A 112 -3.50 -10.58 -0.15
CA LEU A 112 -3.60 -9.35 0.64
C LEU A 112 -4.99 -9.18 1.25
N ASN A 113 -6.06 -9.28 0.45
CA ASN A 113 -7.42 -9.04 0.94
C ASN A 113 -7.84 -10.03 2.03
N LEU A 114 -7.72 -11.33 1.74
CA LEU A 114 -8.13 -12.39 2.67
C LEU A 114 -7.31 -12.33 3.96
N THR A 115 -6.00 -12.14 3.84
CA THR A 115 -5.15 -11.99 5.02
C THR A 115 -5.50 -10.72 5.80
N PHE A 116 -5.82 -9.62 5.10
CA PHE A 116 -6.23 -8.37 5.74
C PHE A 116 -7.52 -8.54 6.54
N ILE A 117 -8.46 -9.40 6.14
CA ILE A 117 -9.70 -9.70 6.89
C ILE A 117 -9.58 -10.87 7.88
N GLY A 118 -8.48 -11.62 7.86
CA GLY A 118 -8.18 -12.68 8.83
C GLY A 118 -8.38 -14.10 8.31
N GLU A 119 -8.63 -14.24 7.01
CA GLU A 119 -8.80 -15.52 6.34
C GLU A 119 -7.47 -16.10 5.86
N ASN A 120 -7.45 -17.43 5.70
CA ASN A 120 -6.30 -18.14 5.14
C ASN A 120 -6.51 -18.44 3.66
N ILE A 121 -5.46 -18.26 2.88
CA ILE A 121 -5.45 -18.62 1.47
C ILE A 121 -4.36 -19.64 1.17
N LYS A 122 -4.68 -20.62 0.33
CA LYS A 122 -3.69 -21.49 -0.30
C LYS A 122 -3.36 -20.90 -1.67
N THR A 123 -2.10 -20.54 -1.90
CA THR A 123 -1.65 -20.08 -3.22
C THR A 123 -0.76 -21.14 -3.87
N ALA A 124 -0.84 -21.25 -5.19
CA ALA A 124 -0.13 -22.26 -5.98
C ALA A 124 1.10 -21.68 -6.71
N ILE A 125 1.06 -20.38 -7.05
CA ILE A 125 2.13 -19.69 -7.76
C ILE A 125 3.01 -18.97 -6.75
N ARG A 126 4.34 -19.14 -6.86
CA ARG A 126 5.29 -18.56 -5.90
C ARG A 126 6.32 -17.63 -6.52
N GLN A 127 6.81 -17.89 -7.73
CA GLN A 127 7.98 -17.17 -8.25
C GLN A 127 7.69 -16.01 -9.21
N GLU A 128 6.45 -15.85 -9.66
CA GLU A 128 6.10 -14.81 -10.64
C GLU A 128 6.04 -13.40 -10.02
N PRO A 129 6.49 -12.35 -10.74
CA PRO A 129 6.34 -10.98 -10.30
C PRO A 129 4.86 -10.57 -10.29
N VAL A 130 4.45 -9.85 -9.25
CA VAL A 130 3.06 -9.45 -9.03
C VAL A 130 2.91 -8.00 -8.61
N GLY A 131 1.70 -7.48 -8.80
CA GLY A 131 1.30 -6.11 -8.48
C GLY A 131 2.01 -5.08 -9.36
N ARG A 132 1.80 -3.80 -9.07
CA ARG A 132 2.45 -2.73 -9.86
C ARG A 132 3.95 -2.64 -9.61
N LEU A 133 4.40 -3.17 -8.47
CA LEU A 133 5.82 -3.18 -8.09
C LEU A 133 6.61 -4.32 -8.75
N GLN A 134 5.95 -5.29 -9.38
CA GLN A 134 6.60 -6.42 -10.06
C GLN A 134 7.59 -7.17 -9.14
N ILE A 135 7.21 -7.33 -7.87
CA ILE A 135 8.00 -8.06 -6.87
C ILE A 135 7.56 -9.53 -6.90
N PRO A 136 8.48 -10.51 -6.83
CA PRO A 136 8.09 -11.92 -6.80
C PRO A 136 7.09 -12.22 -5.68
N PHE A 137 6.00 -12.92 -6.02
CA PHE A 137 4.92 -13.27 -5.10
C PHE A 137 5.43 -13.89 -3.79
N GLN A 138 6.45 -14.75 -3.86
CA GLN A 138 7.05 -15.44 -2.73
C GLN A 138 7.45 -14.49 -1.60
N TRP A 139 7.93 -13.29 -1.91
CA TRP A 139 8.39 -12.34 -0.89
C TRP A 139 7.23 -11.82 -0.04
N TYR A 140 6.07 -11.60 -0.66
CA TYR A 140 4.83 -11.26 0.05
C TYR A 140 4.33 -12.43 0.89
N ALA A 141 4.28 -13.63 0.30
CA ALA A 141 3.82 -14.82 0.97
C ALA A 141 4.66 -15.18 2.19
N ASP A 142 5.99 -15.09 2.08
CA ASP A 142 6.92 -15.37 3.17
C ASP A 142 6.79 -14.36 4.30
N ALA A 143 6.73 -13.06 3.98
CA ALA A 143 6.53 -12.03 5.00
C ALA A 143 5.19 -12.22 5.73
N ILE A 144 4.11 -12.50 5.00
CA ILE A 144 2.77 -12.74 5.59
C ILE A 144 2.77 -14.00 6.46
N ASN A 145 3.27 -15.13 5.94
CA ASN A 145 3.28 -16.40 6.67
C ASN A 145 4.17 -16.32 7.92
N ALA A 146 5.35 -15.71 7.79
CA ALA A 146 6.22 -15.51 8.93
C ALA A 146 5.55 -14.61 9.97
N THR A 147 4.90 -13.51 9.57
CA THR A 147 4.16 -12.62 10.48
C THR A 147 3.02 -13.34 11.19
N LYS A 148 2.27 -14.19 10.48
CA LYS A 148 1.21 -15.04 11.07
C LYS A 148 1.73 -15.98 12.15
N ASN A 149 2.96 -16.47 12.00
CA ASN A 149 3.59 -17.40 12.94
C ASN A 149 4.31 -16.71 14.11
N ILE A 150 4.35 -15.37 14.13
CA ILE A 150 4.94 -14.64 15.26
C ILE A 150 4.00 -14.76 16.45
N THR A 151 4.50 -15.38 17.51
CA THR A 151 3.77 -15.50 18.77
C THR A 151 4.02 -14.29 19.65
N GLY A 152 3.06 -13.97 20.53
CA GLY A 152 3.28 -12.97 21.58
C GLY A 152 4.52 -13.26 22.42
N ALA A 153 4.89 -14.52 22.68
CA ALA A 153 6.12 -14.83 23.44
C ALA A 153 7.42 -14.47 22.69
N GLN A 154 7.39 -14.37 21.36
CA GLN A 154 8.51 -13.88 20.52
C GLN A 154 8.59 -12.34 20.48
N GLN A 155 7.95 -11.64 21.43
CA GLN A 155 7.93 -10.20 21.76
C GLN A 155 9.30 -9.49 21.87
N ALA A 156 10.38 -10.13 21.41
CA ALA A 156 11.76 -9.77 21.65
C ALA A 156 12.15 -8.46 20.96
N ALA A 157 11.80 -7.32 21.55
CA ALA A 157 12.44 -6.01 21.43
C ALA A 157 12.74 -5.48 20.00
N GLN A 158 12.22 -6.12 18.95
CA GLN A 158 12.67 -5.95 17.57
C GLN A 158 11.48 -6.14 16.63
N LEU A 159 11.54 -5.44 15.50
CA LEU A 159 10.58 -5.63 14.42
C LEU A 159 10.80 -7.00 13.77
N PRO A 160 9.75 -7.61 13.18
CA PRO A 160 9.91 -8.86 12.46
C PRO A 160 10.98 -8.75 11.36
N ALA A 161 12.07 -9.51 11.50
CA ALA A 161 13.19 -9.46 10.57
C ALA A 161 12.77 -9.75 9.11
N VAL A 162 11.72 -10.56 8.95
CA VAL A 162 11.10 -10.92 7.66
C VAL A 162 10.46 -9.75 6.92
N TRP A 163 10.17 -8.63 7.59
CA TRP A 163 9.62 -7.45 6.94
C TRP A 163 10.69 -6.72 6.12
N TYR A 164 11.92 -6.68 6.61
CA TYR A 164 12.97 -5.84 6.03
C TYR A 164 13.28 -6.17 4.56
N PRO A 165 13.48 -7.45 4.14
CA PRO A 165 13.75 -7.77 2.74
C PRO A 165 12.63 -7.28 1.80
N LEU A 166 11.37 -7.55 2.14
CA LEU A 166 10.22 -7.13 1.34
C LEU A 166 10.11 -5.60 1.26
N LEU A 167 10.19 -4.92 2.41
CA LEU A 167 10.11 -3.47 2.49
C LEU A 167 11.25 -2.77 1.76
N SER A 168 12.47 -3.31 1.83
CA SER A 168 13.63 -2.79 1.10
C SER A 168 13.40 -2.87 -0.40
N ARG A 169 12.92 -4.02 -0.89
CA ARG A 169 12.63 -4.22 -2.31
C ARG A 169 11.51 -3.32 -2.83
N MET A 170 10.47 -3.08 -2.02
CA MET A 170 9.39 -2.15 -2.36
C MET A 170 9.87 -0.72 -2.53
N ASN A 171 10.84 -0.29 -1.71
CA ASN A 171 11.35 1.08 -1.73
C ASN A 171 12.57 1.26 -2.63
N GLU A 172 13.15 0.18 -3.16
CA GLU A 172 14.39 0.22 -3.94
C GLU A 172 14.35 1.22 -5.11
N PRO A 173 13.30 1.28 -5.95
CA PRO A 173 13.26 2.26 -7.05
C PRO A 173 13.33 3.71 -6.55
N VAL A 174 12.61 4.00 -5.46
CA VAL A 174 12.59 5.34 -4.86
C VAL A 174 13.93 5.66 -4.19
N MET A 175 14.57 4.68 -3.56
CA MET A 175 15.90 4.83 -2.97
C MET A 175 16.98 5.11 -4.01
N GLN A 176 16.97 4.37 -5.12
CA GLN A 176 17.89 4.61 -6.23
C GLN A 176 17.69 6.02 -6.81
N LEU A 177 16.44 6.45 -7.00
CA LEU A 177 16.17 7.79 -7.51
C LEU A 177 16.58 8.89 -6.54
N ARG A 178 16.39 8.72 -5.23
CA ARG A 178 16.79 9.73 -4.22
C ARG A 178 18.30 9.92 -4.11
N GLN A 179 19.11 8.92 -4.45
CA GLN A 179 20.57 9.07 -4.52
C GLN A 179 20.97 10.07 -5.62
N ASP A 180 20.16 10.20 -6.67
CA ASP A 180 20.29 11.24 -7.69
C ASP A 180 19.29 12.38 -7.42
N THR A 181 19.66 13.26 -6.48
CA THR A 181 18.78 14.36 -6.03
C THR A 181 18.30 15.28 -7.16
N LEU A 182 19.08 15.42 -8.24
CA LEU A 182 18.72 16.25 -9.39
C LEU A 182 17.63 15.55 -10.23
N ARG A 183 17.82 14.27 -10.55
CA ARG A 183 16.82 13.46 -11.24
C ARG A 183 15.55 13.28 -10.41
N TRP A 184 15.68 13.09 -9.09
CA TRP A 184 14.54 13.01 -8.18
C TRP A 184 13.67 14.26 -8.22
N ARG A 185 14.29 15.44 -8.20
CA ARG A 185 13.56 16.73 -8.31
C ARG A 185 12.90 16.90 -9.67
N GLN A 186 13.56 16.49 -10.75
CA GLN A 186 13.00 16.55 -12.12
C GLN A 186 11.84 15.58 -12.36
N GLN A 187 11.75 14.51 -11.56
CA GLN A 187 10.69 13.50 -11.65
C GLN A 187 9.58 13.69 -10.61
N GLN A 188 9.56 14.83 -9.90
CA GLN A 188 8.46 15.16 -9.00
C GLN A 188 7.14 15.21 -9.79
N GLY A 189 6.14 14.48 -9.30
CA GLY A 189 4.85 14.34 -9.96
C GLY A 189 4.74 13.13 -10.89
N THR A 190 5.86 12.59 -11.41
CA THR A 190 5.83 11.37 -12.25
C THR A 190 6.12 10.10 -11.46
N VAL A 191 6.88 10.21 -10.37
CA VAL A 191 7.19 9.09 -9.49
C VAL A 191 6.36 9.17 -8.22
N ILE A 192 5.68 8.07 -7.91
CA ILE A 192 4.93 7.92 -6.67
C ILE A 192 5.93 7.65 -5.54
N PRO A 193 6.01 8.51 -4.50
CA PRO A 193 7.02 8.38 -3.45
C PRO A 193 6.86 7.11 -2.63
N ILE A 194 5.63 6.68 -2.39
CA ILE A 194 5.32 5.39 -1.76
C ILE A 194 4.13 4.80 -2.49
N ALA A 195 4.33 3.63 -3.11
CA ALA A 195 3.29 3.00 -3.90
C ALA A 195 2.11 2.56 -3.02
N PRO A 196 0.85 2.63 -3.53
CA PRO A 196 -0.31 2.10 -2.83
C PRO A 196 -0.16 0.62 -2.41
N ASP A 197 0.46 -0.21 -3.26
CA ASP A 197 0.75 -1.62 -2.98
C ASP A 197 1.61 -1.78 -1.70
N THR A 198 2.58 -0.88 -1.50
CA THR A 198 3.44 -0.85 -0.30
C THR A 198 2.62 -0.52 0.94
N ILE A 199 1.74 0.50 0.88
CA ILE A 199 0.88 0.88 2.00
C ILE A 199 -0.10 -0.25 2.35
N ALA A 200 -0.78 -0.81 1.36
CA ALA A 200 -1.72 -1.92 1.56
C ALA A 200 -1.03 -3.15 2.16
N THR A 201 0.18 -3.46 1.71
CA THR A 201 0.97 -4.55 2.29
C THR A 201 1.35 -4.27 3.74
N CYS A 202 1.80 -3.05 4.06
CA CYS A 202 2.11 -2.66 5.44
C CYS A 202 0.89 -2.75 6.35
N LEU A 203 -0.27 -2.25 5.91
CA LEU A 203 -1.53 -2.37 6.64
C LEU A 203 -1.93 -3.84 6.86
N THR A 204 -1.69 -4.70 5.87
CA THR A 204 -1.94 -6.14 5.99
C THR A 204 -1.02 -6.76 7.04
N LEU A 205 0.28 -6.48 7.02
CA LEU A 205 1.24 -6.96 8.02
C LEU A 205 0.89 -6.48 9.44
N LEU A 206 0.53 -5.20 9.58
CA LEU A 206 0.09 -4.61 10.85
C LEU A 206 -1.21 -5.25 11.37
N SER A 207 -2.17 -5.55 10.47
CA SER A 207 -3.41 -6.25 10.82
C SER A 207 -3.14 -7.66 11.34
N ILE A 208 -2.24 -8.42 10.69
CA ILE A 208 -1.81 -9.75 11.18
C ILE A 208 -1.14 -9.61 12.55
N ALA A 209 -0.20 -8.67 12.69
CA ALA A 209 0.53 -8.46 13.94
C ALA A 209 -0.43 -8.13 15.10
N ALA A 210 -1.43 -7.27 14.85
CA ALA A 210 -2.46 -6.93 15.83
C ALA A 210 -3.27 -8.17 16.28
N ARG A 211 -3.65 -9.05 15.35
CA ARG A 211 -4.34 -10.32 15.68
C ARG A 211 -3.48 -11.27 16.50
N ASN A 212 -2.17 -11.23 16.32
CA ASN A 212 -1.21 -12.00 17.09
C ASN A 212 -0.86 -11.36 18.45
N GLY A 213 -1.58 -10.30 18.84
CA GLY A 213 -1.41 -9.62 20.13
C GLY A 213 -0.28 -8.58 20.14
N ILE A 214 0.30 -8.23 18.99
CA ILE A 214 1.34 -7.20 18.87
C ILE A 214 0.65 -5.86 18.60
N SER A 215 0.55 -5.02 19.64
CA SER A 215 -0.14 -3.74 19.52
C SER A 215 0.57 -2.76 18.58
N GLY A 216 -0.20 -1.92 17.89
CA GLY A 216 0.36 -0.83 17.07
C GLY A 216 1.24 0.14 17.88
N ALA A 217 0.92 0.35 19.16
CA ALA A 217 1.74 1.16 20.06
C ALA A 217 3.13 0.54 20.31
N HIS A 218 3.20 -0.78 20.48
CA HIS A 218 4.47 -1.47 20.62
C HIS A 218 5.31 -1.37 19.33
N ILE A 219 4.70 -1.63 18.17
CA ILE A 219 5.37 -1.48 16.87
C ILE A 219 5.85 -0.03 16.66
N SER A 220 5.04 0.96 17.04
CA SER A 220 5.39 2.37 16.98
C SER A 220 6.61 2.69 17.86
N SER A 221 6.69 2.14 19.08
CA SER A 221 7.88 2.31 19.93
C SER A 221 9.15 1.71 19.33
N LEU A 222 9.05 0.55 18.68
CA LEU A 222 10.18 -0.08 17.99
C LEU A 222 10.62 0.71 16.76
N LEU A 223 9.67 1.31 16.05
CA LEU A 223 9.93 2.15 14.88
C LEU A 223 10.53 3.52 15.23
N ALA A 224 10.36 4.00 16.46
CA ALA A 224 10.94 5.26 16.92
C ALA A 224 12.48 5.22 16.92
N THR A 225 13.06 4.05 17.21
CA THR A 225 14.52 3.82 17.16
C THR A 225 15.01 3.35 15.79
N GLN A 226 14.11 3.00 14.87
CA GLN A 226 14.46 2.52 13.54
C GLN A 226 14.71 3.69 12.58
N THR A 227 15.94 3.79 12.07
CA THR A 227 16.39 4.84 11.14
C THR A 227 16.34 4.39 9.68
N ASP A 228 16.23 3.08 9.42
CA ASP A 228 16.19 2.56 8.06
C ASP A 228 14.93 3.02 7.32
N PHE A 229 15.14 3.58 6.13
CA PHE A 229 14.09 4.13 5.30
C PHE A 229 13.10 3.07 4.81
N ALA A 230 13.50 1.79 4.70
CA ALA A 230 12.61 0.70 4.32
C ALA A 230 11.36 0.63 5.21
N PHE A 231 11.46 1.07 6.47
CA PHE A 231 10.34 1.08 7.41
C PHE A 231 9.49 2.35 7.40
N LEU A 232 9.82 3.36 6.58
CA LEU A 232 9.00 4.57 6.46
C LEU A 232 7.53 4.27 6.08
N PRO A 233 7.24 3.38 5.11
CA PRO A 233 5.85 3.04 4.80
C PRO A 233 5.09 2.39 5.97
N VAL A 234 5.78 1.66 6.86
CA VAL A 234 5.16 1.10 8.06
C VAL A 234 4.81 2.22 9.05
N LYS A 235 5.70 3.21 9.22
CA LYS A 235 5.42 4.40 10.06
C LYS A 235 4.18 5.14 9.56
N ILE A 236 4.05 5.29 8.24
CA ILE A 236 2.90 5.92 7.60
C ILE A 236 1.64 5.08 7.76
N ALA A 237 1.72 3.77 7.51
CA ALA A 237 0.59 2.86 7.62
C ALA A 237 0.02 2.77 9.05
N LEU A 238 0.83 2.99 10.08
CA LEU A 238 0.36 3.10 11.48
C LEU A 238 -0.49 4.34 11.75
N GLN A 239 -0.41 5.37 10.92
CA GLN A 239 -1.17 6.62 11.05
C GLN A 239 -2.45 6.64 10.19
N ILE A 240 -2.64 5.61 9.34
CA ILE A 240 -3.90 5.29 8.66
C ILE A 240 -4.68 4.39 9.61
#